data_AF-A0A1D6JST5-F1
#
_entry.id   AF-A0A1D6JST5-F1
#
_cell.length_a   1.000
_cell.length_b   1.000
_cell.length_c   1.000
_cell.angle_alpha   90.00
_cell.angle_beta   90.00
_cell.angle_gamma   90.00
#
_symmetry.space_group_name_H-M   'P 1'
#
loop_
_entity.id
_entity.type
_entity.pdbx_description
1 polymer ?
#
loop_
_entity_poly.entity_id
_entity_poly.type
_entity_poly.pdbx_seq_one_letter_code
_entity_poly.pdbx_strand_id
1 'polypeptide(L)'
;MADMGMDAYRFSIAWSRILPNGTGQVNQAGIDHYNKVINALLSKGIQPYVTLYHWDLPQALEDRYNGWLDRQIVNDFAAYAETCFKAFGDRVKHWITLNEPHTVAVQGYDAGLHAPGRCSVLLHLYCRTGNSGTEPYIVAHNFILAHATVSDMYRRKYKAAQNGELGIAFDVIWYEPMTNSTIDIEATKRAQEFQLGWFADPFFFGDYPATMRARVGERLPKFTADEAALVKGALDFMGINHYTTFYTRHNDTNIIGRLLNDTLADTGTISLRESSSCVFASSFQLKKKKPER
;
A
#
# COMPACT_ATOMS: atom_id res chain seq x y z
N MET A 1 -20.91 -9.92 -13.32
CA MET A 1 -20.42 -8.54 -13.57
C MET A 1 -21.20 -7.89 -14.69
N ALA A 2 -21.21 -8.49 -15.89
CA ALA A 2 -22.02 -8.02 -17.01
C ALA A 2 -23.52 -7.91 -16.65
N ASP A 3 -24.10 -8.95 -16.03
CA ASP A 3 -25.52 -8.93 -15.63
C ASP A 3 -25.85 -7.89 -14.55
N MET A 4 -24.85 -7.40 -13.82
CA MET A 4 -25.00 -6.31 -12.85
C MET A 4 -24.80 -4.92 -13.47
N GLY A 5 -24.46 -4.83 -14.77
CA GLY A 5 -24.20 -3.57 -15.45
C GLY A 5 -22.91 -2.86 -15.01
N MET A 6 -21.89 -3.60 -14.57
CA MET A 6 -20.64 -3.01 -14.09
C MET A 6 -19.73 -2.56 -15.26
N ASP A 7 -19.22 -1.33 -15.20
CA ASP A 7 -18.31 -0.77 -16.21
C ASP A 7 -16.87 -1.30 -16.08
N ALA A 8 -16.46 -1.68 -14.88
CA ALA A 8 -15.11 -2.07 -14.56
C ALA A 8 -15.06 -3.25 -13.60
N TYR A 9 -13.95 -3.99 -13.64
CA TYR A 9 -13.65 -5.02 -12.66
C TYR A 9 -12.22 -4.90 -12.16
N ARG A 10 -12.10 -4.75 -10.84
CA ARG A 10 -10.83 -4.76 -10.14
C ARG A 10 -10.46 -6.18 -9.70
N PHE A 11 -9.31 -6.67 -10.12
CA PHE A 11 -8.75 -7.95 -9.68
C PHE A 11 -7.23 -7.84 -9.48
N SER A 12 -6.60 -8.84 -8.85
CA SER A 12 -5.15 -8.91 -8.71
C SER A 12 -4.52 -10.03 -9.54
N ILE A 13 -3.27 -9.80 -9.96
CA ILE A 13 -2.41 -10.83 -10.54
C ILE A 13 -1.57 -11.43 -9.41
N ALA A 14 -1.57 -12.75 -9.31
CA ALA A 14 -0.78 -13.46 -8.31
C ALA A 14 0.69 -13.48 -8.74
N TRP A 15 1.58 -12.80 -8.01
CA TRP A 15 3.00 -12.71 -8.36
C TRP A 15 3.62 -14.10 -8.48
N SER A 16 3.42 -14.95 -7.47
CA SER A 16 3.91 -16.33 -7.47
C SER A 16 3.34 -17.20 -8.60
N ARG A 17 2.21 -16.82 -9.21
CA ARG A 17 1.67 -17.51 -10.38
C ARG A 17 2.39 -17.13 -11.67
N ILE A 18 2.84 -15.88 -11.79
CA ILE A 18 3.60 -15.40 -12.96
C ILE A 18 5.07 -15.77 -12.85
N LEU A 19 5.67 -15.58 -11.68
CA LEU A 19 7.06 -15.89 -11.35
C LEU A 19 7.09 -16.79 -10.10
N PRO A 20 7.09 -18.13 -10.26
CA PRO A 20 7.03 -19.06 -9.12
C PRO A 20 8.14 -18.88 -8.09
N ASN A 21 9.35 -18.53 -8.52
CA ASN A 21 10.49 -18.25 -7.65
C ASN A 21 10.63 -16.76 -7.30
N GLY A 22 9.56 -15.99 -7.53
CA GLY A 22 9.48 -14.52 -7.45
C GLY A 22 10.26 -13.76 -8.53
N THR A 23 11.29 -14.39 -9.08
CA THR A 23 12.17 -13.87 -10.14
C THR A 23 12.44 -14.97 -11.18
N GLY A 24 13.02 -14.60 -12.31
CA GLY A 24 13.50 -15.56 -13.31
C GLY A 24 12.41 -16.00 -14.30
N GLN A 25 12.24 -17.32 -14.44
CA GLN A 25 11.41 -17.89 -15.52
C GLN A 25 9.92 -17.61 -15.32
N VAL A 26 9.31 -17.07 -16.37
CA VAL A 26 7.86 -16.83 -16.43
C VAL A 26 7.11 -18.15 -16.58
N ASN A 27 6.07 -18.32 -15.78
CA ASN A 27 5.11 -19.40 -15.94
C ASN A 27 4.05 -19.00 -16.99
N GLN A 28 4.20 -19.51 -18.22
CA GLN A 28 3.30 -19.19 -19.33
C GLN A 28 1.84 -19.54 -19.04
N ALA A 29 1.57 -20.63 -18.31
CA ALA A 29 0.20 -20.99 -17.95
C ALA A 29 -0.46 -19.93 -17.03
N GLY A 30 0.34 -19.24 -16.22
CA GLY A 30 -0.10 -18.09 -15.43
C GLY A 30 -0.48 -16.90 -16.32
N ILE A 31 0.35 -16.60 -17.32
CA ILE A 31 0.07 -15.56 -18.32
C ILE A 31 -1.22 -15.87 -19.09
N ASP A 32 -1.37 -17.11 -19.56
CA ASP A 32 -2.53 -17.56 -20.33
C ASP A 32 -3.83 -17.47 -19.52
N HIS A 33 -3.77 -17.77 -18.22
CA HIS A 33 -4.91 -17.60 -17.33
C HIS A 33 -5.38 -16.14 -17.29
N TYR A 34 -4.49 -15.19 -17.01
CA TYR A 34 -4.88 -13.78 -16.92
C TYR A 34 -5.26 -13.20 -18.28
N ASN A 35 -4.65 -13.65 -19.38
CA ASN A 35 -5.10 -13.30 -20.73
C ASN A 35 -6.56 -13.71 -20.97
N LYS A 36 -6.96 -14.93 -20.56
CA LYS A 36 -8.35 -15.38 -20.67
C LYS A 36 -9.30 -14.50 -19.86
N VAL A 37 -8.94 -14.15 -18.62
CA VAL A 37 -9.74 -13.26 -17.77
C VAL A 37 -9.89 -11.88 -18.41
N ILE A 38 -8.79 -11.26 -18.82
CA ILE A 38 -8.78 -9.92 -19.44
C ILE A 38 -9.59 -9.90 -20.73
N ASN A 39 -9.40 -10.89 -21.60
CA ASN A 39 -10.15 -10.99 -22.86
C ASN A 39 -11.65 -11.20 -22.62
N ALA A 40 -12.02 -12.02 -21.63
CA ALA A 40 -13.41 -12.23 -21.26
C ALA A 40 -14.07 -10.92 -20.77
N LEU A 41 -13.39 -10.15 -19.90
CA LEU A 41 -13.88 -8.85 -19.42
C LEU A 41 -14.10 -7.88 -20.60
N LEU A 42 -13.10 -7.73 -21.46
CA LEU A 42 -13.16 -6.82 -22.60
C LEU A 42 -14.22 -7.23 -23.62
N SER A 43 -14.43 -8.53 -23.85
CA SER A 43 -15.51 -9.03 -24.72
C SER A 43 -16.91 -8.64 -24.24
N LYS A 44 -17.03 -8.27 -22.96
CA LYS A 44 -18.25 -7.81 -22.31
C LYS A 44 -18.26 -6.29 -22.06
N GLY A 45 -17.29 -5.56 -22.61
CA GLY A 45 -17.15 -4.12 -22.42
C GLY A 45 -16.69 -3.70 -21.03
N ILE A 46 -16.20 -4.63 -20.20
CA ILE A 46 -15.80 -4.36 -18.81
C ILE A 46 -14.31 -4.02 -18.76
N GLN A 47 -13.97 -2.87 -18.20
CA GLN A 47 -12.59 -2.39 -18.10
C GLN A 47 -11.82 -3.13 -16.99
N PRO A 48 -10.65 -3.74 -17.27
CA PRO A 48 -9.83 -4.36 -16.24
C PRO A 48 -9.03 -3.31 -15.45
N TYR A 49 -9.24 -3.27 -14.13
CA TYR A 49 -8.41 -2.54 -13.17
C TYR A 49 -7.51 -3.53 -12.43
N VAL A 50 -6.24 -3.57 -12.77
CA VAL A 50 -5.37 -4.67 -12.35
C VAL A 50 -4.48 -4.25 -11.19
N THR A 51 -4.59 -4.95 -10.07
CA THR A 51 -3.69 -4.83 -8.93
C THR A 51 -2.49 -5.79 -9.09
N LEU A 52 -1.26 -5.27 -9.06
CA LEU A 52 -0.06 -6.08 -9.24
C LEU A 52 0.32 -6.85 -7.97
N TYR A 53 0.20 -6.22 -6.80
CA TYR A 53 0.48 -6.85 -5.52
C TYR A 53 -0.70 -6.69 -4.56
N HIS A 54 -1.22 -7.81 -4.08
CA HIS A 54 -2.31 -7.88 -3.12
C HIS A 54 -1.94 -8.87 -2.00
N TRP A 55 -0.81 -8.58 -1.35
CA TRP A 55 -0.29 -9.27 -0.17
C TRP A 55 0.20 -10.70 -0.44
N ASP A 56 0.43 -11.02 -1.71
CA ASP A 56 0.65 -12.37 -2.24
C ASP A 56 2.13 -12.60 -2.58
N LEU A 57 3.03 -12.12 -1.73
CA LEU A 57 4.47 -12.23 -1.94
C LEU A 57 4.88 -13.69 -2.20
N PRO A 58 5.67 -13.97 -3.25
CA PRO A 58 6.22 -15.30 -3.44
C PRO A 58 7.10 -15.71 -2.26
N GLN A 59 6.79 -16.85 -1.63
CA GLN A 59 7.55 -17.36 -0.48
C GLN A 59 9.05 -17.47 -0.77
N ALA A 60 9.43 -17.75 -2.02
CA ALA A 60 10.83 -17.81 -2.44
C ALA A 60 11.62 -16.49 -2.23
N LEU A 61 10.95 -15.33 -2.20
CA LEU A 61 11.59 -14.03 -1.89
C LEU A 61 11.63 -13.78 -0.39
N GLU A 62 10.58 -14.18 0.34
CA GLU A 62 10.57 -14.17 1.80
C GLU A 62 11.70 -15.04 2.37
N ASP A 63 11.85 -16.26 1.87
CA ASP A 63 12.91 -17.18 2.32
C ASP A 63 14.32 -16.69 1.95
N ARG A 64 14.46 -15.98 0.83
CA ARG A 64 15.76 -15.55 0.30
C ARG A 64 16.33 -14.36 1.06
N TYR A 65 15.49 -13.38 1.40
CA TYR A 65 15.94 -12.13 1.99
C TYR A 65 14.91 -11.46 2.92
N ASN A 66 13.88 -12.17 3.39
CA ASN A 66 12.76 -11.62 4.16
C ASN A 66 11.90 -10.59 3.41
N GLY A 67 11.75 -10.80 2.09
CA GLY A 67 10.74 -10.11 1.31
C GLY A 67 10.82 -8.59 1.39
N TRP A 68 9.76 -7.96 1.90
CA TRP A 68 9.64 -6.50 1.97
C TRP A 68 10.58 -5.83 2.97
N LEU A 69 11.29 -6.59 3.81
CA LEU A 69 12.31 -6.03 4.70
C LEU A 69 13.64 -5.75 3.99
N ASP A 70 13.90 -6.39 2.84
CA ASP A 70 15.12 -6.16 2.07
C ASP A 70 14.85 -5.25 0.87
N ARG A 71 15.80 -4.34 0.62
CA ARG A 71 15.70 -3.34 -0.44
C ARG A 71 15.76 -3.95 -1.85
N GLN A 72 16.28 -5.16 -2.01
CA GLN A 72 16.26 -5.91 -3.27
C GLN A 72 14.84 -6.11 -3.81
N ILE A 73 13.82 -6.17 -2.94
CA ILE A 73 12.42 -6.36 -3.34
C ILE A 73 11.93 -5.28 -4.31
N VAL A 74 12.48 -4.06 -4.24
CA VAL A 74 12.14 -2.94 -5.12
C VAL A 74 12.42 -3.31 -6.58
N ASN A 75 13.58 -3.93 -6.83
CA ASN A 75 14.00 -4.33 -8.17
C ASN A 75 13.24 -5.58 -8.64
N ASP A 76 13.04 -6.55 -7.76
CA ASP A 76 12.32 -7.79 -8.09
C ASP A 76 10.85 -7.51 -8.39
N PHE A 77 10.21 -6.60 -7.63
CA PHE A 77 8.86 -6.14 -7.90
C PHE A 77 8.78 -5.36 -9.22
N ALA A 78 9.78 -4.53 -9.53
CA ALA A 78 9.83 -3.82 -10.82
C ALA A 78 9.96 -4.78 -12.01
N ALA A 79 10.77 -5.82 -11.91
CA ALA A 79 10.90 -6.85 -12.94
C ALA A 79 9.60 -7.66 -13.14
N TYR A 80 8.92 -7.98 -12.04
CA TYR A 80 7.59 -8.59 -12.08
C TYR A 80 6.56 -7.68 -12.75
N ALA A 81 6.48 -6.41 -12.35
CA ALA A 81 5.60 -5.43 -12.96
C ALA A 81 5.88 -5.27 -14.47
N GLU A 82 7.15 -5.23 -14.88
CA GLU A 82 7.54 -5.16 -16.29
C GLU A 82 7.04 -6.38 -17.08
N THR A 83 7.11 -7.58 -16.48
CA THR A 83 6.55 -8.81 -17.06
C THR A 83 5.05 -8.68 -17.31
N CYS A 84 4.31 -8.16 -16.32
CA CYS A 84 2.88 -7.89 -16.46
C CYS A 84 2.58 -6.83 -17.52
N PHE A 85 3.34 -5.74 -17.60
CA PHE A 85 3.15 -4.70 -18.61
C PHE A 85 3.40 -5.21 -20.03
N LYS A 86 4.43 -6.05 -20.22
CA LYS A 86 4.71 -6.70 -21.52
C LYS A 86 3.59 -7.64 -21.93
N ALA A 87 3.05 -8.42 -20.97
CA ALA A 87 2.05 -9.44 -21.27
C ALA A 87 0.62 -8.91 -21.45
N PHE A 88 0.26 -7.84 -20.74
CA PHE A 88 -1.14 -7.41 -20.62
C PHE A 88 -1.39 -5.94 -20.90
N GLY A 89 -0.36 -5.09 -20.95
CA GLY A 89 -0.51 -3.63 -21.06
C GLY A 89 -1.03 -3.13 -22.41
N ASP A 90 -1.05 -3.99 -23.43
CA ASP A 90 -1.75 -3.72 -24.68
C ASP A 90 -3.27 -3.54 -24.45
N ARG A 91 -3.84 -4.24 -23.45
CA ARG A 91 -5.27 -4.26 -23.11
C ARG A 91 -5.60 -3.60 -21.78
N VAL A 92 -4.75 -3.74 -20.77
CA VAL A 92 -4.96 -3.18 -19.44
C VAL A 92 -4.51 -1.72 -19.40
N LYS A 93 -5.42 -0.81 -19.04
CA LYS A 93 -5.18 0.63 -19.00
C LYS A 93 -5.19 1.24 -17.60
N HIS A 94 -5.52 0.46 -16.57
CA HIS A 94 -5.53 0.94 -15.19
C HIS A 94 -4.77 -0.04 -14.30
N TRP A 95 -3.59 0.40 -13.86
CA TRP A 95 -2.68 -0.39 -13.03
C TRP A 95 -2.67 0.14 -11.61
N ILE A 96 -2.88 -0.74 -10.65
CA ILE A 96 -2.73 -0.49 -9.23
C ILE A 96 -1.52 -1.30 -8.79
N THR A 97 -0.44 -0.64 -8.41
CA THR A 97 0.79 -1.34 -8.00
C THR A 97 0.58 -2.14 -6.73
N LEU A 98 0.10 -1.47 -5.68
CA LEU A 98 -0.03 -2.00 -4.34
C LEU A 98 -1.46 -1.81 -3.84
N ASN A 99 -1.99 -2.83 -3.16
CA ASN A 99 -3.19 -2.72 -2.35
C ASN A 99 -2.84 -2.58 -0.88
N GLU A 100 -3.40 -1.55 -0.24
CA GLU A 100 -3.39 -1.33 1.21
C GLU A 100 -2.00 -1.51 1.86
N PRO A 101 -1.00 -0.72 1.43
CA PRO A 101 0.36 -0.90 1.93
C PRO A 101 0.47 -0.60 3.43
N HIS A 102 -0.41 0.25 3.99
CA HIS A 102 -0.50 0.47 5.44
C HIS A 102 -0.97 -0.79 6.16
N THR A 103 -2.04 -1.44 5.69
CA THR A 103 -2.47 -2.74 6.24
C THR A 103 -1.35 -3.78 6.22
N VAL A 104 -0.56 -3.88 5.14
CA VAL A 104 0.56 -4.84 5.09
C VAL A 104 1.63 -4.52 6.13
N ALA A 105 2.06 -3.25 6.22
CA ALA A 105 3.10 -2.85 7.16
C ALA A 105 2.66 -3.09 8.61
N VAL A 106 1.43 -2.70 8.97
CA VAL A 106 0.94 -2.81 10.35
C VAL A 106 0.54 -4.25 10.68
N GLN A 107 -0.31 -4.90 9.88
CA GLN A 107 -0.80 -6.24 10.22
C GLN A 107 0.25 -7.34 10.00
N GLY A 108 1.19 -7.14 9.08
CA GLY A 108 2.25 -8.12 8.78
C GLY A 108 3.48 -8.01 9.67
N TYR A 109 3.83 -6.79 10.12
CA TYR A 109 5.12 -6.49 10.77
C TYR A 109 5.03 -5.73 12.10
N ASP A 110 3.84 -5.24 12.49
CA ASP A 110 3.60 -4.70 13.82
C ASP A 110 2.75 -5.67 14.66
N ALA A 111 1.50 -5.90 14.24
CA ALA A 111 0.57 -6.77 14.96
C ALA A 111 0.83 -8.26 14.70
N GLY A 112 1.46 -8.59 13.57
CA GLY A 112 1.77 -9.97 13.16
C GLY A 112 0.56 -10.87 12.93
N LEU A 113 -0.60 -10.29 12.64
CA LEU A 113 -1.85 -11.01 12.37
C LEU A 113 -1.94 -11.52 10.92
N HIS A 114 -1.24 -10.88 9.99
CA HIS A 114 -1.14 -11.30 8.60
C HIS A 114 0.27 -11.80 8.27
N ALA A 115 0.40 -12.57 7.19
CA ALA A 115 1.72 -13.01 6.71
C ALA A 115 2.65 -11.81 6.44
N PRO A 116 3.95 -11.90 6.77
CA PRO A 116 4.66 -13.09 7.26
C PRO A 116 4.51 -13.34 8.78
N GLY A 117 3.74 -12.54 9.50
CA GLY A 117 3.42 -12.77 10.92
C GLY A 117 4.56 -12.40 11.85
N ARG A 118 5.12 -11.19 11.66
CA ARG A 118 6.26 -10.67 12.44
C ARG A 118 5.80 -9.60 13.41
N CYS A 119 6.25 -9.67 14.66
CA CYS A 119 5.91 -8.69 15.69
C CYS A 119 6.83 -8.80 16.92
N SER A 120 6.87 -7.71 17.71
CA SER A 120 7.47 -7.68 19.06
C SER A 120 6.46 -7.93 20.18
N VAL A 121 5.15 -7.89 19.87
CA VAL A 121 4.06 -7.88 20.87
C VAL A 121 4.22 -9.04 21.87
N LEU A 122 4.14 -8.70 23.16
CA LEU A 122 4.21 -9.62 24.30
C LEU A 122 5.48 -10.51 24.30
N LEU A 123 6.66 -9.92 24.06
CA LEU A 123 7.95 -10.65 24.07
C LEU A 123 7.94 -11.86 23.12
N HIS A 124 7.38 -11.70 21.92
CA HIS A 124 7.32 -12.76 20.90
C HIS A 124 6.44 -13.97 21.28
N LEU A 125 5.49 -13.82 22.22
CA LEU A 125 4.56 -14.91 22.55
C LEU A 125 3.66 -15.29 21.35
N TYR A 126 3.37 -14.34 20.47
CA TYR A 126 2.53 -14.53 19.28
C TYR A 126 3.34 -14.74 17.99
N CYS A 127 4.40 -13.96 17.78
CA CYS A 127 5.23 -14.04 16.57
C CYS A 127 6.60 -14.58 16.91
N ARG A 128 7.13 -15.51 16.10
CA ARG A 128 8.44 -16.14 16.34
C ARG A 128 9.63 -15.17 16.25
N THR A 129 9.46 -14.09 15.50
CA THR A 129 10.49 -13.09 15.18
C THR A 129 9.81 -11.79 14.79
N GLY A 130 10.56 -10.70 14.74
CA GLY A 130 10.11 -9.41 14.21
C GLY A 130 10.56 -8.25 15.06
N ASN A 131 10.30 -7.04 14.60
CA ASN A 131 10.44 -5.84 15.42
C ASN A 131 9.40 -4.79 15.04
N SER A 132 8.32 -4.73 15.82
CA SER A 132 7.20 -3.79 15.62
C SER A 132 7.61 -2.32 15.61
N GLY A 133 8.75 -1.98 16.20
CA GLY A 133 9.26 -0.60 16.24
C GLY A 133 10.04 -0.15 15.00
N THR A 134 10.44 -1.09 14.14
CA THR A 134 11.33 -0.78 12.99
C THR A 134 10.85 -1.40 11.69
N GLU A 135 10.41 -2.65 11.71
CA GLU A 135 10.06 -3.41 10.51
C GLU A 135 8.92 -2.78 9.69
N PRO A 136 7.82 -2.27 10.29
CA PRO A 136 6.78 -1.59 9.53
C PRO A 136 7.30 -0.38 8.74
N TYR A 137 8.25 0.39 9.28
CA TYR A 137 8.85 1.54 8.61
C TYR A 137 9.75 1.15 7.45
N ILE A 138 10.51 0.06 7.59
CA ILE A 138 11.33 -0.49 6.51
C ILE A 138 10.43 -0.97 5.36
N VAL A 139 9.39 -1.74 5.69
CA VAL A 139 8.43 -2.26 4.72
C VAL A 139 7.70 -1.13 3.99
N ALA A 140 7.22 -0.13 4.73
CA ALA A 140 6.57 1.04 4.15
C ALA A 140 7.49 1.79 3.18
N HIS A 141 8.75 1.99 3.56
CA HIS A 141 9.73 2.65 2.71
C HIS A 141 9.98 1.88 1.41
N ASN A 142 10.19 0.56 1.50
CA ASN A 142 10.38 -0.29 0.32
C ASN A 142 9.13 -0.32 -0.58
N PHE A 143 7.91 -0.32 -0.03
CA PHE A 143 6.69 -0.20 -0.82
C PHE A 143 6.62 1.11 -1.62
N ILE A 144 6.93 2.24 -0.99
CA ILE A 144 6.92 3.55 -1.65
C ILE A 144 7.96 3.59 -2.78
N LEU A 145 9.17 3.11 -2.52
CA LEU A 145 10.24 3.04 -3.52
C LEU A 145 9.90 2.07 -4.67
N ALA A 146 9.31 0.92 -4.36
CA ALA A 146 8.87 -0.06 -5.35
C ALA A 146 7.80 0.52 -6.28
N HIS A 147 6.79 1.21 -5.73
CA HIS A 147 5.82 1.92 -6.53
C HIS A 147 6.47 2.97 -7.43
N ALA A 148 7.32 3.83 -6.86
CA ALA A 148 7.93 4.93 -7.60
C ALA A 148 8.82 4.41 -8.74
N THR A 149 9.60 3.36 -8.48
CA THR A 149 10.42 2.66 -9.49
C THR A 149 9.57 2.10 -10.62
N VAL A 150 8.44 1.44 -10.29
CA VAL A 150 7.52 0.89 -11.30
C VAL A 150 6.83 1.99 -12.11
N SER A 151 6.37 3.06 -11.45
CA SER A 151 5.72 4.21 -12.09
C SER A 151 6.64 4.88 -13.10
N ASP A 152 7.87 5.15 -12.68
CA ASP A 152 8.89 5.75 -13.52
C ASP A 152 9.26 4.84 -14.70
N MET A 153 9.47 3.54 -14.47
CA MET A 153 9.69 2.55 -15.53
C MET A 153 8.52 2.54 -16.53
N TYR A 154 7.28 2.50 -16.05
CA TYR A 154 6.08 2.51 -16.89
C TYR A 154 6.02 3.77 -17.76
N ARG A 155 6.27 4.94 -17.15
CA ARG A 155 6.28 6.25 -17.80
C ARG A 155 7.27 6.33 -18.93
N ARG A 156 8.50 5.85 -18.72
CA ARG A 156 9.58 5.91 -19.73
C ARG A 156 9.41 4.89 -20.85
N LYS A 157 8.99 3.66 -20.53
CA LYS A 157 9.04 2.54 -21.48
C LYS A 157 7.68 2.20 -22.12
N TYR A 158 6.58 2.38 -21.40
CA TYR A 158 5.29 1.80 -21.77
C TYR A 158 4.17 2.82 -21.99
N LYS A 159 4.17 3.95 -21.25
CA LYS A 159 3.08 4.93 -21.27
C LYS A 159 2.74 5.44 -22.68
N ALA A 160 3.75 5.76 -23.49
CA ALA A 160 3.53 6.27 -24.85
C ALA A 160 2.84 5.25 -25.77
N ALA A 161 3.17 3.96 -25.65
CA ALA A 161 2.62 2.90 -26.50
C ALA A 161 1.31 2.33 -25.94
N GLN A 162 1.18 2.24 -24.62
CA GLN A 162 0.07 1.56 -23.96
C GLN A 162 -1.02 2.51 -23.48
N ASN A 163 -0.70 3.78 -23.25
CA ASN A 163 -1.63 4.82 -22.80
C ASN A 163 -2.46 4.44 -21.55
N GLY A 164 -1.87 3.67 -20.63
CA GLY A 164 -2.50 3.33 -19.34
C GLY A 164 -2.13 4.32 -18.23
N GLU A 165 -2.78 4.22 -17.08
CA GLU A 165 -2.54 5.00 -15.87
C GLU A 165 -2.10 4.10 -14.73
N LEU A 166 -1.28 4.61 -13.81
CA LEU A 166 -0.73 3.85 -12.70
C LEU A 166 -0.90 4.56 -11.35
N GLY A 167 -1.40 3.82 -10.35
CA GLY A 167 -1.65 4.33 -9.00
C GLY A 167 -1.44 3.30 -7.89
N ILE A 168 -1.92 3.64 -6.70
CA ILE A 168 -1.99 2.78 -5.50
C ILE A 168 -3.42 2.80 -4.98
N ALA A 169 -3.88 1.69 -4.40
CA ALA A 169 -5.09 1.64 -3.60
C ALA A 169 -4.72 1.70 -2.12
N PHE A 170 -5.05 2.79 -1.44
CA PHE A 170 -4.78 2.98 -0.01
C PHE A 170 -5.97 2.49 0.80
N ASP A 171 -5.74 1.73 1.88
CA ASP A 171 -6.73 1.61 2.94
C ASP A 171 -6.88 2.96 3.61
N VAL A 172 -8.12 3.40 3.86
CA VAL A 172 -8.37 4.64 4.60
C VAL A 172 -9.44 4.42 5.66
N ILE A 173 -8.99 4.43 6.90
CA ILE A 173 -9.83 4.68 8.06
C ILE A 173 -9.97 6.20 8.17
N TRP A 174 -11.21 6.67 8.27
CA TRP A 174 -11.46 8.07 8.60
C TRP A 174 -11.43 8.26 10.11
N TYR A 175 -10.87 9.38 10.58
CA TYR A 175 -10.82 9.70 12.00
C TYR A 175 -11.60 10.97 12.31
N GLU A 176 -12.44 10.90 13.34
CA GLU A 176 -13.13 12.04 13.93
C GLU A 176 -12.59 12.29 15.35
N PRO A 177 -12.49 13.55 15.81
CA PRO A 177 -12.05 13.83 17.17
C PRO A 177 -13.11 13.36 18.18
N MET A 178 -12.67 12.75 19.28
CA MET A 178 -13.56 12.27 20.34
C MET A 178 -14.26 13.41 21.08
N THR A 179 -13.59 14.56 21.18
CA THR A 179 -14.13 15.79 21.77
C THR A 179 -13.74 17.00 20.92
N ASN A 180 -14.40 18.13 21.12
CA ASN A 180 -14.04 19.39 20.46
C ASN A 180 -12.80 20.07 21.06
N SER A 181 -12.05 19.38 21.93
CA SER A 181 -10.82 19.93 22.49
C SER A 181 -9.72 20.00 21.43
N THR A 182 -8.87 21.02 21.52
CA THR A 182 -7.76 21.19 20.58
C THR A 182 -6.82 19.98 20.55
N ILE A 183 -6.60 19.34 21.71
CA ILE A 183 -5.69 18.19 21.81
C ILE A 183 -6.22 16.95 21.07
N ASP A 184 -7.53 16.74 21.07
CA ASP A 184 -8.16 15.64 20.33
C ASP A 184 -8.24 15.94 18.84
N ILE A 185 -8.47 17.20 18.45
CA ILE A 185 -8.41 17.62 17.04
C ILE A 185 -6.99 17.39 16.48
N GLU A 186 -5.96 17.76 17.22
CA GLU A 186 -4.57 17.49 16.85
C GLU A 186 -4.25 15.99 16.83
N ALA A 187 -4.82 15.22 17.75
CA ALA A 187 -4.72 13.76 17.75
C ALA A 187 -5.34 13.15 16.49
N THR A 188 -6.50 13.62 16.05
CA THR A 188 -7.15 13.20 14.80
C THR A 188 -6.26 13.45 13.58
N LYS A 189 -5.65 14.63 13.50
CA LYS A 189 -4.70 14.93 12.42
C LYS A 189 -3.53 13.94 12.42
N ARG A 190 -2.93 13.66 13.59
CA ARG A 190 -1.83 12.69 13.71
C ARG A 190 -2.26 11.28 13.32
N ALA A 191 -3.44 10.84 13.73
CA ALA A 191 -3.96 9.53 13.34
C ALA A 191 -4.11 9.42 11.81
N GLN A 192 -4.64 10.46 11.16
CA GLN A 192 -4.75 10.50 9.69
C GLN A 192 -3.37 10.51 9.01
N GLU A 193 -2.38 11.20 9.59
CA GLU A 193 -1.01 11.24 9.07
C GLU A 193 -0.30 9.89 9.21
N PHE A 194 -0.46 9.17 10.32
CA PHE A 194 0.08 7.82 10.49
C PHE A 194 -0.66 6.76 9.66
N GLN A 195 -1.94 6.99 9.32
CA GLN A 195 -2.72 6.04 8.52
C GLN A 195 -2.56 6.25 7.01
N LEU A 196 -2.95 7.43 6.51
CA LEU A 196 -2.90 7.75 5.08
C LEU A 196 -1.62 8.52 4.72
N GLY A 197 -1.28 9.55 5.50
CA GLY A 197 -0.15 10.45 5.21
C GLY A 197 1.17 9.69 5.07
N TRP A 198 1.40 8.65 5.89
CA TRP A 198 2.59 7.82 5.87
C TRP A 198 2.92 7.29 4.48
N PHE A 199 1.90 6.88 3.73
CA PHE A 199 2.06 6.34 2.38
C PHE A 199 1.71 7.35 1.29
N ALA A 200 0.84 8.32 1.54
CA ALA A 200 0.40 9.27 0.53
C ALA A 200 1.35 10.48 0.38
N ASP A 201 1.75 11.12 1.49
CA ASP A 201 2.54 12.36 1.50
C ASP A 201 3.85 12.26 0.71
N PRO A 202 4.61 11.15 0.76
CA PRO A 202 5.81 10.99 -0.06
C PRO A 202 5.56 11.27 -1.55
N PHE A 203 4.40 10.86 -2.08
CA PHE A 203 4.07 11.07 -3.50
C PHE A 203 3.68 12.52 -3.84
N PHE A 204 3.33 13.35 -2.87
CA PHE A 204 3.00 14.76 -3.09
C PHE A 204 4.17 15.69 -2.75
N PHE A 205 4.87 15.38 -1.68
CA PHE A 205 5.87 16.28 -1.09
C PHE A 205 7.31 15.77 -1.25
N GLY A 206 7.49 14.48 -1.56
CA GLY A 206 8.81 13.84 -1.65
C GLY A 206 9.37 13.40 -0.30
N ASP A 207 8.56 13.45 0.77
CA ASP A 207 8.97 13.09 2.12
C ASP A 207 7.74 12.69 2.96
N TYR A 208 7.98 12.05 4.12
CA TYR A 208 6.95 11.65 5.08
C TYR A 208 6.25 12.84 5.76
N PRO A 209 5.13 12.64 6.47
CA PRO A 209 4.55 13.67 7.32
C PRO A 209 5.56 14.18 8.37
N ALA A 210 5.57 15.49 8.61
CA ALA A 210 6.49 16.10 9.57
C ALA A 210 6.30 15.57 11.00
N THR A 211 5.06 15.23 11.36
CA THR A 211 4.71 14.65 12.66
C THR A 211 5.30 13.26 12.85
N MET A 212 5.29 12.43 11.80
CA MET A 212 5.92 11.11 11.83
C MET A 212 7.43 11.22 11.98
N ARG A 213 8.09 12.08 11.19
CA ARG A 213 9.54 12.30 11.34
C ARG A 213 9.92 12.71 12.76
N ALA A 214 9.14 13.60 13.37
CA ALA A 214 9.41 14.08 14.73
C ALA A 214 9.17 12.99 15.80
N ARG A 215 8.15 12.15 15.64
CA ARG A 215 7.74 11.14 16.63
C ARG A 215 8.54 9.84 16.54
N VAL A 216 8.76 9.37 15.31
CA VAL A 216 9.44 8.09 15.04
C VAL A 216 10.97 8.26 15.08
N GLY A 217 11.47 9.43 14.66
CA GLY A 217 12.89 9.74 14.68
C GLY A 217 13.70 8.84 13.75
N GLU A 218 14.85 8.35 14.21
CA GLU A 218 15.80 7.56 13.41
C GLU A 218 15.28 6.18 13.00
N ARG A 219 14.15 5.70 13.57
CA ARG A 219 13.50 4.47 13.14
C ARG A 219 12.77 4.62 11.79
N LEU A 220 12.43 5.86 11.41
CA LEU A 220 11.83 6.16 10.12
C LEU A 220 12.95 6.36 9.08
N PRO A 221 13.01 5.53 8.03
CA PRO A 221 13.98 5.72 6.96
C PRO A 221 13.87 7.11 6.32
N LYS A 222 14.99 7.62 5.81
CA LYS A 222 15.06 8.92 5.14
C LYS A 222 15.22 8.69 3.63
N PHE A 223 14.43 9.41 2.83
CA PHE A 223 14.68 9.44 1.40
C PHE A 223 15.94 10.27 1.10
N THR A 224 16.83 9.71 0.28
CA THR A 224 17.87 10.47 -0.40
C THR A 224 17.25 11.47 -1.38
N ALA A 225 18.04 12.44 -1.85
CA ALA A 225 17.57 13.42 -2.83
C ALA A 225 17.02 12.77 -4.11
N ASP A 226 17.69 11.72 -4.59
CA ASP A 226 17.27 10.99 -5.80
C ASP A 226 15.99 10.19 -5.57
N GLU A 227 15.84 9.55 -4.41
CA GLU A 227 14.61 8.85 -4.06
C GLU A 227 13.43 9.81 -3.89
N ALA A 228 13.63 10.93 -3.20
CA ALA A 228 12.59 11.95 -3.04
C ALA A 228 12.13 12.48 -4.41
N ALA A 229 13.07 12.70 -5.33
CA ALA A 229 12.78 13.10 -6.71
C ALA A 229 12.04 12.02 -7.51
N LEU A 230 12.38 10.74 -7.31
CA LEU A 230 11.72 9.61 -7.95
C LEU A 230 10.29 9.41 -7.44
N VAL A 231 10.08 9.54 -6.13
CA VAL A 231 8.80 9.31 -5.44
C VAL A 231 7.81 10.45 -5.70
N LYS A 232 8.27 11.70 -5.66
CA LYS A 232 7.39 12.86 -5.83
C LYS A 232 6.73 12.87 -7.22
N GLY A 233 5.41 12.82 -7.24
CA GLY A 233 4.62 12.78 -8.47
C GLY A 233 4.59 11.40 -9.16
N ALA A 234 4.81 10.32 -8.42
CA ALA A 234 4.74 8.96 -8.95
C ALA A 234 3.31 8.41 -9.16
N LEU A 235 2.26 9.13 -8.74
CA LEU A 235 0.85 8.70 -8.91
C LEU A 235 0.16 9.40 -10.09
N ASP A 236 -0.41 8.63 -11.02
CA ASP A 236 -1.39 9.16 -11.99
C ASP A 236 -2.79 9.30 -11.35
N PHE A 237 -3.16 8.36 -10.47
CA PHE A 237 -4.42 8.36 -9.71
C PHE A 237 -4.23 7.77 -8.30
N MET A 238 -5.22 8.01 -7.44
CA MET A 238 -5.31 7.45 -6.09
C MET A 238 -6.60 6.64 -5.96
N GLY A 239 -6.48 5.36 -5.59
CA GLY A 239 -7.59 4.53 -5.17
C GLY A 239 -7.74 4.57 -3.65
N ILE A 240 -8.97 4.64 -3.16
CA ILE A 240 -9.29 4.66 -1.73
C ILE A 240 -10.17 3.45 -1.43
N ASN A 241 -9.70 2.57 -0.56
CA ASN A 241 -10.50 1.52 0.05
C ASN A 241 -11.02 2.06 1.38
N HIS A 242 -12.29 2.44 1.42
CA HIS A 242 -12.91 2.98 2.62
C HIS A 242 -13.95 2.01 3.18
N TYR A 243 -13.88 1.80 4.49
CA TYR A 243 -14.74 0.85 5.20
C TYR A 243 -15.38 1.42 6.46
N THR A 244 -14.76 2.34 7.19
CA THR A 244 -15.28 2.77 8.49
C THR A 244 -14.58 4.02 9.00
N THR A 245 -15.15 4.56 10.09
CA THR A 245 -14.68 5.74 10.80
C THR A 245 -14.42 5.38 12.27
N PHE A 246 -13.39 5.98 12.85
CA PHE A 246 -13.05 5.84 14.27
C PHE A 246 -13.08 7.21 14.94
N TYR A 247 -13.57 7.24 16.19
CA TYR A 247 -13.30 8.37 17.06
C TYR A 247 -11.91 8.21 17.66
N THR A 248 -11.14 9.29 17.70
CA THR A 248 -9.78 9.27 18.23
C THR A 248 -9.53 10.43 19.19
N ARG A 249 -8.68 10.17 20.17
CA ARG A 249 -8.29 11.14 21.19
C ARG A 249 -6.81 11.05 21.49
N HIS A 250 -6.28 12.06 22.18
CA HIS A 250 -4.91 12.00 22.67
C HIS A 250 -4.72 10.89 23.71
N ASN A 251 -3.53 10.28 23.73
CA ASN A 251 -3.16 9.30 24.73
C ASN A 251 -2.32 9.95 25.86
N ASP A 252 -3.00 10.38 26.93
CA ASP A 252 -2.38 11.10 28.06
C ASP A 252 -1.42 10.22 28.89
N THR A 253 -1.59 8.90 28.88
CA THR A 253 -0.91 8.02 29.84
C THR A 253 0.46 7.56 29.36
N ASN A 254 0.67 7.52 28.04
CA ASN A 254 1.84 6.93 27.36
C ASN A 254 2.26 5.54 27.91
N ILE A 255 1.35 4.80 28.55
CA ILE A 255 1.64 3.45 29.09
C ILE A 255 1.98 2.51 27.94
N ILE A 256 1.23 2.62 26.83
CA ILE A 256 1.48 1.89 25.59
C ILE A 256 2.87 2.23 25.05
N GLY A 257 3.26 3.51 24.91
CA GLY A 257 4.60 3.86 24.42
C GLY A 257 5.76 3.51 25.36
N ARG A 258 5.49 3.31 26.66
CA ARG A 258 6.48 2.79 27.62
C ARG A 258 6.58 1.26 27.61
N LEU A 259 5.50 0.55 27.32
CA LEU A 259 5.50 -0.92 27.21
C LEU A 259 5.85 -1.43 25.80
N LEU A 260 5.45 -0.67 24.78
CA LEU A 260 5.51 -1.01 23.37
C LEU A 260 6.18 0.14 22.64
N ASN A 261 7.26 -0.17 21.93
CA ASN A 261 7.95 0.76 21.05
C ASN A 261 7.56 0.39 19.62
N ASP A 262 6.31 0.63 19.24
CA ASP A 262 5.68 0.21 17.97
C ASP A 262 4.93 1.35 17.24
N THR A 263 4.31 1.04 16.10
CA THR A 263 3.68 2.07 15.26
C THR A 263 2.43 2.70 15.90
N LEU A 264 1.69 1.91 16.69
CA LEU A 264 0.53 2.37 17.43
C LEU A 264 0.92 3.35 18.53
N ALA A 265 1.98 3.02 19.28
CA ALA A 265 2.55 3.90 20.29
C ALA A 265 3.01 5.25 19.70
N ASP A 266 3.68 5.22 18.56
CA ASP A 266 4.25 6.41 17.93
C ASP A 266 3.19 7.43 17.51
N THR A 267 1.99 6.97 17.14
CA THR A 267 0.86 7.83 16.79
C THR A 267 0.44 8.70 17.99
N GLY A 268 0.55 8.17 19.22
CA GLY A 268 0.22 8.89 20.45
C GLY A 268 -1.28 9.19 20.59
N THR A 269 -2.12 8.27 20.11
CA THR A 269 -3.59 8.39 20.11
C THR A 269 -4.25 7.10 20.58
N ILE A 270 -5.49 7.21 21.04
CA ILE A 270 -6.37 6.06 21.29
C ILE A 270 -7.56 6.20 20.37
N SER A 271 -7.80 5.18 19.55
CA SER A 271 -8.91 5.15 18.60
C SER A 271 -9.93 4.08 18.99
N LEU A 272 -11.20 4.44 18.94
CA LEU A 272 -12.33 3.57 19.28
C LEU A 272 -13.30 3.54 18.10
N ARG A 273 -13.74 2.34 17.74
CA ARG A 273 -14.73 2.14 16.69
C ARG A 273 -16.09 2.59 17.20
N GLU A 274 -16.85 3.29 16.36
CA GLU A 274 -18.24 3.59 16.67
C GLU A 274 -19.03 2.28 16.78
N SER A 275 -19.69 2.05 17.91
CA SER A 275 -20.41 0.79 18.22
C SER A 275 -21.71 0.60 17.42
N SER A 276 -22.05 1.54 16.53
CA SER A 276 -23.38 1.65 15.94
C SER A 276 -23.34 2.10 14.49
N SER A 277 -22.78 1.30 13.58
CA SER A 277 -23.27 1.24 12.19
C SER A 277 -22.63 0.10 11.39
N CYS A 278 -23.50 -0.63 10.70
CA CYS A 278 -23.17 -1.60 9.66
C CYS A 278 -22.54 -0.85 8.48
N VAL A 279 -21.32 -1.19 8.05
CA VAL A 279 -20.69 -0.48 6.93
C VAL A 279 -20.43 -1.42 5.75
N PHE A 280 -20.95 -1.01 4.59
CA PHE A 280 -20.63 -1.58 3.28
C PHE A 280 -19.31 -1.00 2.77
N ALA A 281 -18.41 -1.87 2.32
CA ALA A 281 -17.18 -1.49 1.63
C ALA A 281 -17.49 -0.75 0.32
N SER A 282 -16.84 0.39 0.06
CA SER A 282 -16.88 1.06 -1.24
C SER A 282 -15.48 1.54 -1.62
N SER A 283 -15.03 1.19 -2.82
CA SER A 283 -13.75 1.67 -3.37
C SER A 283 -14.04 2.85 -4.29
N PHE A 284 -13.40 3.99 -4.04
CA PHE A 284 -13.52 5.21 -4.85
C PHE A 284 -12.17 5.56 -5.49
N GLN A 285 -12.18 6.06 -6.72
CA GLN A 285 -10.99 6.64 -7.36
C GLN A 285 -11.12 8.15 -7.48
N LEU A 286 -10.12 8.89 -6.99
CA LEU A 286 -10.01 10.33 -7.17
C LEU A 286 -9.08 10.61 -8.35
N LYS A 287 -9.63 11.19 -9.43
CA LYS A 287 -8.84 11.69 -10.58
C LYS A 287 -8.48 13.17 -10.37
N LYS A 288 -7.22 13.53 -10.63
CA LYS A 288 -6.78 14.93 -10.73
C LYS A 288 -7.46 15.58 -11.94
N LYS A 289 -8.31 16.58 -11.70
CA LYS A 289 -8.84 17.46 -12.76
C LYS A 289 -7.68 18.31 -13.29
N LYS A 290 -7.34 18.20 -14.58
CA LYS A 290 -6.43 19.17 -15.23
C LYS A 290 -7.13 20.53 -15.30
N PRO A 291 -6.42 21.65 -15.09
CA PRO A 291 -6.99 22.96 -15.35
C PRO A 291 -7.22 23.11 -16.86
N GLU A 292 -8.47 23.38 -17.24
CA GLU A 292 -8.82 23.81 -18.59
C GLU A 292 -8.19 25.19 -18.83
N ARG A 293 -7.54 25.36 -19.99
CA ARG A 293 -7.08 26.64 -20.51
C ARG A 293 -8.17 27.26 -21.35
#